data_AF-A0A829EWB4-F1
#
_entry.id   AF-A0A829EWB4-F1
#
_cell.length_a   1.000
_cell.length_b   1.000
_cell.length_c   1.000
_cell.angle_alpha   90.00
_cell.angle_beta   90.00
_cell.angle_gamma   90.00
#
_symmetry.space_group_name_H-M   'P 1'
#
loop_
_entity.id
_entity.type
_entity.pdbx_description
1 polymer ?
#
loop_
_entity_poly.entity_id
_entity_poly.type
_entity_poly.pdbx_seq_one_letter_code
_entity_poly.pdbx_strand_id
1 'polypeptide(L)'
;MEFREGAFDFQTSQQNPSLDRLGRDYEDIKNTVAFMKQKKVALKILDAQFLDFNTGNELLDTAMFDMFLSLLSYIAQNEREKIRERQRQGVLLAQKAGRYKGRPIEYSINSTDPQKRLVFKTVVDMLKQGIPVAEIAKENGISRPTIYKIKKANDL
;
A
#
# COMPACT_ATOMS: atom_id res chain seq x y z
N MET A 1 -3.87 -42.95 -29.29
CA MET A 1 -2.83 -42.68 -28.30
C MET A 1 -2.68 -41.17 -28.25
N GLU A 2 -3.36 -40.52 -27.32
CA GLU A 2 -3.20 -39.11 -26.96
C GLU A 2 -4.03 -38.89 -25.68
N PHE A 3 -3.35 -38.63 -24.57
CA PHE A 3 -3.97 -38.05 -23.37
C PHE A 3 -3.20 -36.77 -23.08
N ARG A 4 -3.89 -35.65 -23.26
CA ARG A 4 -3.37 -34.29 -23.09
C ARG A 4 -3.23 -33.97 -21.60
N GLU A 5 -2.11 -33.36 -21.26
CA GLU A 5 -1.78 -32.81 -19.94
C GLU A 5 -2.85 -31.81 -19.50
N GLY A 6 -3.49 -32.11 -18.37
CA GLY A 6 -4.40 -31.19 -17.70
C GLY A 6 -3.61 -30.16 -16.92
N ALA A 7 -3.45 -28.98 -17.50
CA ALA A 7 -3.01 -27.79 -16.80
C ALA A 7 -3.98 -27.49 -15.66
N PHE A 8 -3.51 -27.65 -14.42
CA PHE A 8 -4.22 -27.22 -13.22
C PHE A 8 -4.11 -25.70 -13.13
N ASP A 9 -5.04 -25.00 -13.79
CA ASP A 9 -5.14 -23.55 -13.75
C ASP A 9 -5.90 -23.12 -12.48
N PHE A 10 -5.16 -22.83 -11.42
CA PHE A 10 -5.71 -22.36 -10.14
C PHE A 10 -5.97 -20.86 -10.21
N GLN A 11 -6.92 -20.43 -11.05
CA GLN A 11 -7.45 -19.07 -11.02
C GLN A 11 -8.95 -19.06 -10.67
N THR A 12 -9.24 -18.98 -9.38
CA THR A 12 -10.34 -18.14 -8.89
C THR A 12 -9.94 -17.48 -7.59
N SER A 13 -9.70 -16.17 -7.68
CA SER A 13 -10.12 -15.16 -6.70
C SER A 13 -10.95 -15.72 -5.53
N GLN A 14 -10.30 -16.04 -4.42
CA GLN A 14 -10.82 -15.65 -3.12
C GLN A 14 -9.70 -14.90 -2.42
N GLN A 15 -9.78 -13.57 -2.44
CA GLN A 15 -9.48 -12.90 -1.19
C GLN A 15 -10.38 -13.59 -0.17
N ASN A 16 -9.82 -14.18 0.87
CA ASN A 16 -10.60 -14.62 2.02
C ASN A 16 -10.54 -13.46 3.02
N PRO A 17 -11.32 -12.36 2.81
CA PRO A 17 -11.24 -11.18 3.64
C PRO A 17 -11.62 -11.49 5.09
N SER A 18 -12.14 -12.67 5.38
CA SER A 18 -12.58 -13.06 6.73
C SER A 18 -11.43 -13.49 7.63
N LEU A 19 -10.41 -14.21 7.12
CA LEU A 19 -9.24 -14.57 7.93
C LEU A 19 -8.25 -13.40 8.08
N ASP A 20 -8.05 -12.63 7.00
CA ASP A 20 -7.23 -11.42 6.99
C ASP A 20 -7.77 -10.31 7.93
N ARG A 21 -9.01 -10.44 8.42
CA ARG A 21 -9.62 -9.55 9.42
C ARG A 21 -9.33 -9.95 10.86
N LEU A 22 -8.79 -11.14 11.10
CA LEU A 22 -8.53 -11.67 12.44
C LEU A 22 -7.17 -11.21 13.00
N GLY A 23 -6.27 -10.71 12.16
CA GLY A 23 -4.95 -10.20 12.57
C GLY A 23 -4.11 -9.73 11.39
N ARG A 24 -3.01 -9.02 11.68
CA ARG A 24 -2.12 -8.41 10.67
C ARG A 24 -1.15 -9.40 10.02
N ASP A 25 -0.80 -10.43 10.76
CA ASP A 25 0.08 -11.53 10.39
C ASP A 25 -0.36 -12.83 11.09
N TYR A 26 0.32 -13.93 10.76
CA TYR A 26 0.03 -15.26 11.31
C TYR A 26 0.05 -15.29 12.84
N GLU A 27 1.05 -14.64 13.45
CA GLU A 27 1.27 -14.71 14.88
C GLU A 27 0.16 -13.94 15.62
N ASP A 28 -0.25 -12.78 15.10
CA ASP A 28 -1.38 -12.00 15.58
C ASP A 28 -2.70 -12.80 15.51
N ILE A 29 -2.93 -13.49 14.39
CA ILE A 29 -4.12 -14.34 14.23
C ILE A 29 -4.09 -15.50 15.22
N LYS A 30 -2.96 -16.21 15.35
CA LYS A 30 -2.80 -17.33 16.28
C LYS A 30 -3.04 -16.90 17.73
N ASN A 31 -2.48 -15.75 18.13
CA ASN A 31 -2.67 -15.19 19.47
C ASN A 31 -4.14 -14.82 19.73
N THR A 32 -4.81 -14.24 18.73
CA THR A 32 -6.23 -13.89 18.80
C THR A 32 -7.10 -15.14 18.96
N VAL A 33 -6.82 -16.20 18.19
CA VAL A 33 -7.53 -17.48 18.32
C VAL A 33 -7.28 -18.11 19.69
N ALA A 34 -6.03 -18.15 20.15
CA ALA A 34 -5.67 -18.70 21.45
C ALA A 34 -6.39 -17.95 22.60
N PHE A 35 -6.46 -16.62 22.51
CA PHE A 35 -7.23 -15.79 23.43
C PHE A 35 -8.72 -16.13 23.43
N MET A 36 -9.34 -16.29 22.25
CA MET A 36 -10.75 -16.66 22.14
C MET A 36 -11.04 -18.05 22.72
N LYS A 37 -10.15 -19.04 22.46
CA LYS A 37 -10.23 -20.38 23.06
C LYS A 37 -10.13 -20.32 24.58
N GLN A 38 -9.19 -19.55 25.14
CA GLN A 38 -9.06 -19.35 26.58
C GLN A 38 -10.35 -18.77 27.20
N LYS A 39 -11.03 -17.88 26.47
CA LYS A 39 -12.31 -17.28 26.86
C LYS A 39 -13.52 -18.19 26.60
N LYS A 40 -13.32 -19.41 26.10
CA LYS A 40 -14.38 -20.36 25.71
C LYS A 40 -15.37 -19.78 24.69
N VAL A 41 -14.87 -18.91 23.81
CA VAL A 41 -15.64 -18.34 22.71
C VAL A 41 -15.53 -19.26 21.51
N ALA A 42 -16.68 -19.64 20.95
CA ALA A 42 -16.72 -20.39 19.69
C ALA A 42 -16.34 -19.46 18.53
N LEU A 43 -15.27 -19.81 17.81
CA LEU A 43 -14.85 -19.11 16.59
C LEU A 43 -15.32 -19.90 15.39
N LYS A 44 -16.13 -19.28 14.53
CA LYS A 44 -16.55 -19.85 13.25
C LYS A 44 -16.19 -18.88 12.12
N ILE A 45 -15.41 -19.37 11.16
CA ILE A 45 -15.03 -18.58 9.99
C ILE A 45 -15.95 -19.00 8.84
N LEU A 46 -16.90 -18.13 8.48
CA LEU A 46 -17.98 -18.44 7.53
C LEU A 46 -17.45 -18.85 6.14
N ASP A 47 -16.37 -18.21 5.70
CA ASP A 47 -15.73 -18.45 4.41
C ASP A 47 -14.69 -19.60 4.47
N ALA A 48 -14.44 -20.16 5.65
CA ALA A 48 -13.50 -21.25 5.85
C ALA A 48 -14.09 -22.32 6.77
N GLN A 49 -15.25 -22.86 6.36
CA GLN A 49 -15.95 -23.92 7.11
C GLN A 49 -15.10 -25.19 7.28
N PHE A 50 -14.10 -25.40 6.42
CA PHE A 50 -13.11 -26.48 6.56
C PHE A 50 -12.20 -26.33 7.79
N LEU A 51 -12.22 -25.18 8.48
CA LEU A 51 -11.52 -24.95 9.75
C LEU A 51 -12.40 -25.29 10.98
N ASP A 52 -13.67 -25.66 10.77
CA ASP A 52 -14.62 -26.04 11.82
C ASP A 52 -14.45 -27.54 12.14
N PHE A 53 -13.40 -27.87 12.91
CA PHE A 53 -13.08 -29.25 13.30
C PHE A 53 -13.88 -29.68 14.54
N ASN A 54 -14.48 -30.87 14.48
CA ASN A 54 -15.19 -31.49 15.59
C ASN A 54 -15.02 -33.02 15.53
N THR A 55 -13.82 -33.49 15.83
CA THR A 55 -13.50 -34.93 15.87
C THR A 55 -13.87 -35.59 17.19
N GLY A 56 -14.33 -34.81 18.17
CA GLY A 56 -14.53 -35.26 19.55
C GLY A 56 -13.23 -35.33 20.38
N ASN A 57 -12.09 -34.95 19.78
CA ASN A 57 -10.80 -34.82 20.45
C ASN A 57 -10.28 -33.38 20.31
N GLU A 58 -10.38 -32.62 21.39
CA GLU A 58 -10.02 -31.19 21.43
C GLU A 58 -8.55 -30.92 21.04
N LEU A 59 -7.64 -31.83 21.40
CA LEU A 59 -6.22 -31.70 21.06
C LEU A 59 -6.00 -31.86 19.55
N LEU A 60 -6.69 -32.84 18.95
CA LEU A 60 -6.62 -33.07 17.50
C LEU A 60 -7.24 -31.92 16.72
N ASP A 61 -8.42 -31.45 17.14
CA ASP A 61 -9.12 -30.32 16.50
C ASP A 61 -8.27 -29.03 16.56
N THR A 62 -7.59 -28.79 17.68
CA THR A 62 -6.65 -27.67 17.82
C THR A 62 -5.43 -27.83 16.92
N ALA A 63 -4.81 -29.01 16.87
CA ALA A 63 -3.64 -29.25 16.04
C ALA A 63 -3.94 -29.09 14.54
N MET A 64 -5.10 -29.59 14.08
CA MET A 64 -5.55 -29.40 12.70
C MET A 64 -5.79 -27.93 12.39
N PHE A 65 -6.49 -27.21 13.28
CA PHE A 65 -6.72 -25.78 13.12
C PHE A 65 -5.40 -25.00 12.95
N ASP A 66 -4.42 -25.25 13.83
CA ASP A 66 -3.12 -24.57 13.79
C ASP A 66 -2.33 -24.89 12.51
N MET A 67 -2.40 -26.14 12.03
CA MET A 67 -1.75 -26.56 10.78
C MET A 67 -2.35 -25.84 9.57
N PHE A 68 -3.68 -25.81 9.44
CA PHE A 68 -4.33 -25.13 8.33
C PHE A 68 -4.13 -23.61 8.40
N LEU A 69 -4.16 -23.01 9.58
CA LEU A 69 -3.88 -21.60 9.76
C LEU A 69 -2.44 -21.26 9.31
N SER A 70 -1.46 -22.12 9.66
CA SER A 70 -0.07 -21.98 9.23
C SER A 70 0.06 -22.02 7.71
N LEU A 71 -0.62 -22.98 7.06
CA LEU A 71 -0.60 -23.13 5.61
C LEU A 71 -1.22 -21.93 4.89
N LEU A 72 -2.40 -21.47 5.35
CA LEU A 72 -3.06 -20.29 4.79
C LEU A 72 -2.18 -19.04 4.92
N SER A 73 -1.49 -18.90 6.06
CA SER A 73 -0.58 -17.79 6.29
C SER A 73 0.64 -17.82 5.37
N TYR A 74 1.21 -19.00 5.15
CA TYR A 74 2.30 -19.19 4.19
C TYR A 74 1.87 -18.83 2.77
N ILE A 75 0.69 -19.26 2.33
CA ILE A 75 0.14 -18.93 1.01
C ILE A 75 -0.06 -17.42 0.87
N ALA A 76 -0.65 -16.77 1.88
CA ALA A 76 -0.89 -15.33 1.89
C ALA A 76 0.42 -14.53 1.81
N GLN A 77 1.44 -14.92 2.58
CA GLN A 77 2.75 -14.29 2.55
C GLN A 77 3.43 -14.44 1.18
N ASN A 78 3.41 -15.63 0.58
CA ASN A 78 3.97 -15.85 -0.75
C ASN A 78 3.29 -15.01 -1.83
N GLU A 79 1.96 -14.88 -1.80
CA GLU A 79 1.26 -14.05 -2.78
C GLU A 79 1.61 -12.56 -2.59
N ARG A 80 1.70 -12.08 -1.34
CA ARG A 80 2.18 -10.72 -1.04
C ARG A 80 3.58 -10.47 -1.60
N GLU A 81 4.50 -11.42 -1.43
CA GLU A 81 5.86 -11.33 -1.97
C GLU A 81 5.87 -11.32 -3.51
N LYS A 82 5.08 -12.18 -4.15
CA LYS A 82 4.92 -12.19 -5.62
C LYS A 82 4.36 -10.87 -6.14
N ILE A 83 3.35 -10.30 -5.50
CA ILE A 83 2.78 -9.00 -5.87
C ILE A 83 3.84 -7.90 -5.78
N ARG A 84 4.62 -7.87 -4.69
CA ARG A 84 5.70 -6.89 -4.51
C ARG A 84 6.80 -7.05 -5.56
N GLU A 85 7.15 -8.28 -5.92
CA GLU A 85 8.13 -8.56 -6.96
C GLU A 85 7.66 -8.06 -8.33
N ARG A 86 6.41 -8.38 -8.73
CA ARG A 86 5.81 -7.85 -9.97
C ARG A 86 5.75 -6.33 -9.97
N GLN A 87 5.38 -5.72 -8.84
CA GLN A 87 5.36 -4.27 -8.69
C GLN A 87 6.76 -3.68 -8.89
N ARG A 88 7.80 -4.27 -8.27
CA ARG A 88 9.19 -3.82 -8.41
C ARG A 88 9.65 -3.90 -9.86
N GLN A 89 9.34 -4.98 -10.56
CA GLN A 89 9.65 -5.13 -11.99
C GLN A 89 8.94 -4.05 -12.82
N GLY A 90 7.66 -3.78 -12.56
CA GLY A 90 6.91 -2.72 -13.21
C GLY A 90 7.49 -1.32 -12.95
N VAL A 91 7.91 -1.05 -11.71
CA VAL A 91 8.60 0.20 -11.33
C VAL A 91 9.92 0.34 -12.10
N LEU A 92 10.74 -0.70 -12.16
CA LEU A 92 12.02 -0.68 -12.88
C LEU A 92 11.83 -0.40 -14.38
N LEU A 93 10.85 -1.04 -15.01
CA LEU A 93 10.52 -0.78 -16.42
C LEU A 93 10.06 0.65 -16.65
N ALA A 94 9.19 1.19 -15.79
CA ALA A 94 8.72 2.56 -15.88
C ALA A 94 9.81 3.60 -15.57
N GLN A 95 10.78 3.27 -14.70
CA GLN A 95 11.98 4.09 -14.47
C GLN A 95 12.88 4.11 -15.72
N LYS A 96 13.17 2.95 -16.32
CA LYS A 96 13.92 2.86 -17.59
C LYS A 96 13.25 3.63 -18.71
N ALA A 97 11.92 3.64 -18.75
CA ALA A 97 11.13 4.41 -19.71
C ALA A 97 10.98 5.91 -19.34
N GLY A 98 11.62 6.38 -18.27
CA GLY A 98 11.61 7.80 -17.86
C GLY A 98 10.25 8.31 -17.38
N ARG A 99 9.31 7.44 -16.99
CA ARG A 99 7.96 7.84 -16.57
C ARG A 99 7.92 8.48 -15.18
N TYR A 100 8.82 8.08 -14.28
CA TYR A 100 8.91 8.67 -12.95
C TYR A 100 9.63 10.02 -13.00
N LYS A 101 8.85 11.11 -13.01
CA LYS A 101 9.37 12.50 -13.00
C LYS A 101 9.35 13.15 -11.60
N GLY A 102 9.11 12.35 -10.57
CA GLY A 102 8.97 12.82 -9.19
C GLY A 102 7.64 13.57 -8.94
N ARG A 103 7.54 14.21 -7.77
CA ARG A 103 6.39 15.06 -7.42
C ARG A 103 6.39 16.30 -8.34
N PRO A 104 5.28 16.61 -9.02
CA PRO A 104 5.16 17.84 -9.80
C PRO A 104 5.48 19.08 -8.97
N ILE A 105 6.17 20.04 -9.57
CA ILE A 105 6.48 21.33 -8.92
C ILE A 105 5.18 22.12 -8.80
N GLU A 106 4.79 22.35 -7.55
CA GLU A 106 3.48 22.90 -7.19
C GLU A 106 3.29 24.36 -7.64
N TYR A 107 4.33 25.18 -7.53
CA TYR A 107 4.37 26.57 -8.02
C TYR A 107 5.33 26.65 -9.21
N SER A 108 4.78 26.58 -10.40
CA SER A 108 5.52 26.68 -11.66
C SER A 108 4.59 27.19 -12.75
N ILE A 109 5.16 27.66 -13.87
CA ILE A 109 4.39 28.08 -15.04
C ILE A 109 3.51 26.95 -15.62
N ASN A 110 3.94 25.69 -15.41
CA ASN A 110 3.27 24.48 -15.86
C ASN A 110 2.45 23.79 -14.75
N SER A 111 2.20 24.47 -13.62
CA SER A 111 1.38 23.89 -12.56
C SER A 111 -0.02 23.58 -13.08
N THR A 112 -0.56 22.42 -12.71
CA THR A 112 -1.91 21.99 -13.11
C THR A 112 -2.99 22.89 -12.52
N ASP A 113 -2.69 23.53 -11.38
CA ASP A 113 -3.59 24.45 -10.70
C ASP A 113 -3.41 25.89 -11.23
N PRO A 114 -4.47 26.50 -11.83
CA PRO A 114 -4.42 27.87 -12.30
C PRO A 114 -4.03 28.90 -11.23
N GLN A 115 -4.47 28.72 -9.98
CA GLN A 115 -4.16 29.65 -8.89
C GLN A 115 -2.67 29.62 -8.55
N LYS A 116 -2.07 28.43 -8.52
CA LYS A 116 -0.64 28.27 -8.23
C LYS A 116 0.24 28.79 -9.35
N ARG A 117 -0.23 28.75 -10.60
CA ARG A 117 0.43 29.44 -11.73
C ARG A 117 0.42 30.94 -11.55
N LEU A 118 -0.68 31.52 -11.07
CA LEU A 118 -0.79 32.95 -10.83
C LEU A 118 0.14 33.39 -9.70
N VAL A 119 0.10 32.69 -8.56
CA VAL A 119 1.01 32.95 -7.42
C VAL A 119 2.47 32.83 -7.86
N PHE A 120 2.83 31.83 -8.67
CA PHE A 120 4.18 31.70 -9.21
C PHE A 120 4.61 32.95 -10.00
N LYS A 121 3.75 33.46 -10.91
CA LYS A 121 4.05 34.66 -11.69
C LYS A 121 4.26 35.88 -10.79
N THR A 122 3.35 36.11 -9.84
CA THR A 122 3.44 37.21 -8.88
C THR A 122 4.74 37.16 -8.09
N VAL A 123 5.11 35.98 -7.57
CA VAL A 123 6.36 35.79 -6.82
C VAL A 123 7.59 36.08 -7.67
N VAL A 124 7.61 35.63 -8.93
CA VAL A 124 8.72 35.90 -9.86
C VAL A 124 8.85 37.40 -10.14
N ASP A 125 7.74 38.11 -10.35
CA ASP A 125 7.73 39.55 -10.60
C ASP A 125 8.22 40.33 -9.37
N MET A 126 7.75 39.97 -8.17
CA MET A 126 8.20 40.59 -6.91
C MET A 126 9.70 40.34 -6.64
N LEU A 127 10.20 39.14 -6.94
CA LEU A 127 11.63 38.83 -6.83
C LEU A 127 12.48 39.69 -7.77
N LYS A 128 12.03 39.90 -9.02
CA LYS A 128 12.71 40.77 -10.00
C LYS A 128 12.70 42.24 -9.59
N GLN A 129 11.66 42.68 -8.88
CA GLN A 129 11.57 44.02 -8.31
C GLN A 129 12.46 44.20 -7.06
N GLY A 130 13.12 43.13 -6.58
CA GLY A 130 14.01 43.18 -5.43
C GLY A 130 13.28 43.15 -4.08
N ILE A 131 11.99 42.79 -4.05
CA ILE A 131 11.21 42.74 -2.81
C ILE A 131 11.77 41.64 -1.88
N PRO A 132 11.92 41.89 -0.57
CA PRO A 132 12.43 40.90 0.38
C PRO A 132 11.57 39.62 0.45
N VAL A 133 12.20 38.45 0.47
CA VAL A 133 11.52 37.13 0.53
C VAL A 133 10.54 37.00 1.69
N ALA A 134 10.79 37.66 2.83
CA ALA A 134 9.89 37.64 3.98
C ALA A 134 8.55 38.34 3.69
N GLU A 135 8.59 39.42 2.93
CA GLU A 135 7.42 40.20 2.53
C GLU A 135 6.61 39.45 1.48
N ILE A 136 7.29 38.91 0.46
CA ILE A 136 6.68 38.05 -0.56
C ILE A 136 5.94 36.86 0.09
N ALA A 137 6.54 36.22 1.09
CA ALA A 137 5.93 35.11 1.82
C ALA A 137 4.64 35.50 2.53
N LYS A 138 4.64 36.68 3.17
CA LYS A 138 3.50 37.19 3.93
C LYS A 138 2.34 37.57 2.99
N GLU A 139 2.63 38.25 1.89
CA GLU A 139 1.60 38.72 0.95
C GLU A 139 0.97 37.60 0.14
N ASN A 140 1.76 36.60 -0.27
CA ASN A 140 1.30 35.52 -1.14
C ASN A 140 0.88 34.25 -0.36
N GLY A 141 0.99 34.26 0.97
CA GLY A 141 0.60 33.12 1.82
C GLY A 141 1.41 31.84 1.58
N ILE A 142 2.66 31.97 1.10
CA ILE A 142 3.52 30.82 0.79
C ILE A 142 4.78 30.79 1.67
N SER A 143 5.28 29.58 1.93
CA SER A 143 6.47 29.41 2.75
C SER A 143 7.72 30.02 2.11
N ARG A 144 8.61 30.62 2.91
CA ARG A 144 9.91 31.14 2.44
C ARG A 144 10.74 30.07 1.70
N PRO A 145 10.81 28.80 2.15
CA PRO A 145 11.47 27.73 1.39
C PRO A 145 10.91 27.53 -0.03
N THR A 146 9.60 27.67 -0.22
CA THR A 146 8.98 27.62 -1.55
C THR A 146 9.48 28.75 -2.43
N ILE A 147 9.56 29.97 -1.90
CA ILE A 147 10.08 31.13 -2.64
C ILE A 147 11.55 30.95 -2.99
N TYR A 148 12.38 30.45 -2.06
CA TYR A 148 13.79 30.16 -2.35
C TYR A 148 13.95 29.08 -3.43
N LYS A 149 13.08 28.07 -3.47
CA LYS A 149 13.06 27.08 -4.55
C LYS A 149 12.70 27.72 -5.89
N ILE A 150 11.71 28.61 -5.92
CA ILE A 150 11.32 29.35 -7.12
C ILE A 150 12.49 30.23 -7.58
N LYS A 151 13.09 31.00 -6.67
CA LYS A 151 14.24 31.87 -6.92
C LYS A 151 15.40 31.10 -7.54
N LYS A 152 15.81 30.00 -6.90
CA LYS A 152 16.89 29.12 -7.39
C LYS A 152 16.57 28.46 -8.73
N ALA A 153 15.31 28.07 -8.98
CA ALA A 153 14.92 27.42 -10.23
C ALA A 153 14.82 28.37 -11.43
N ASN A 154 14.82 29.69 -11.19
CA ASN A 154 14.71 30.72 -12.23
C ASN A 154 15.94 31.64 -12.27
N ASP A 155 17.01 31.31 -11.54
CA ASP A 155 18.26 32.08 -11.45
C ASP A 155 18.05 33.58 -11.11
N LEU A 156 17.10 33.85 -10.19
CA LEU A 156 16.76 35.19 -9.68
C LEU A 156 17.44 35.50 -8.34
#